data_AF-A0A532UPH2-F1
#
_entry.id   AF-A0A532UPH2-F1
#
_cell.length_a   1.000
_cell.length_b   1.000
_cell.length_c   1.000
_cell.angle_alpha   90.00
_cell.angle_beta   90.00
_cell.angle_gamma   90.00
#
_symmetry.space_group_name_H-M   'P 1'
#
loop_
_entity.id
_entity.type
_entity.pdbx_description
1 polymer ?
#
loop_
_entity_poly.entity_id
_entity_poly.type
_entity_poly.pdbx_seq_one_letter_code
_entity_poly.pdbx_strand_id
1 'polypeptide(L)'
;MEAETDQLSVEPAEGFMKRARFYYLKSDTRDKLDQVLTEYLNKESPNDFMGTMGKTLPVEKLNPGTLRVRVEGMHYLAERLWSIGLATGKQKYGEDFSRENFLQITKTMPMSHYHYLNGSREPMEVLLTRDDVLQDPSTAMVKLETDIRTRLAFIQDSSV
;
A
#
# COMPACT_ATOMS: atom_id res chain seq x y z
N MET A 1 0.61 38.30 6.75
CA MET A 1 -0.21 37.19 6.25
C MET A 1 0.75 36.04 6.04
N GLU A 2 0.94 35.25 7.09
CA GLU A 2 1.77 34.05 7.03
C GLU A 2 0.88 32.90 6.56
N ALA A 3 1.33 32.19 5.52
CA ALA A 3 0.61 31.05 4.96
C ALA A 3 0.73 29.88 5.96
N GLU A 4 -0.39 29.51 6.56
CA GLU A 4 -0.51 28.26 7.32
C GLU A 4 -0.17 27.10 6.38
N THR A 5 0.92 26.41 6.72
CA THR A 5 1.34 25.20 6.04
C THR A 5 0.40 24.10 6.51
N ASP A 6 -0.60 23.80 5.69
CA ASP A 6 -1.59 22.74 5.93
C ASP A 6 -0.85 21.40 5.97
N GLN A 7 -0.45 20.98 7.17
CA GLN A 7 0.12 19.67 7.39
C GLN A 7 -1.01 18.67 7.17
N LEU A 8 -0.91 17.89 6.09
CA LEU A 8 -1.71 16.68 5.85
C LEU A 8 -1.58 15.76 7.07
N SER A 9 -2.45 15.94 8.06
CA SER A 9 -2.64 15.01 9.16
C SER A 9 -3.35 13.79 8.58
N VAL A 10 -2.56 12.78 8.23
CA VAL A 10 -3.09 11.51 7.73
C VAL A 10 -3.69 10.76 8.91
N GLU A 11 -4.93 11.08 9.27
CA GLU A 11 -5.70 10.24 10.18
C GLU A 11 -5.75 8.82 9.60
N PRO A 12 -5.50 7.78 10.41
CA PRO A 12 -5.57 6.41 9.94
C PRO A 12 -7.01 6.12 9.50
N ALA A 13 -7.24 5.72 8.24
CA ALA A 13 -8.56 5.36 7.76
C ALA A 13 -9.20 4.30 8.68
N GLU A 14 -10.10 4.77 9.56
CA GLU A 14 -10.55 4.05 10.75
C GLU A 14 -11.36 2.78 10.43
N GLY A 15 -11.75 2.57 9.18
CA GLY A 15 -12.64 1.47 8.77
C GLY A 15 -11.93 0.14 8.48
N PHE A 16 -10.68 0.13 7.99
CA PHE A 16 -10.05 -1.10 7.48
C PHE A 16 -8.80 -1.53 8.27
N MET A 17 -8.03 -0.57 8.81
CA MET A 17 -6.89 -0.89 9.69
C MET A 17 -7.29 -1.61 10.98
N LYS A 18 -8.56 -1.50 11.42
CA LYS A 18 -9.06 -2.20 12.61
C LYS A 18 -9.07 -3.74 12.47
N ARG A 19 -8.80 -4.33 11.29
CA ARG A 19 -8.77 -5.80 11.10
C ARG A 19 -7.47 -6.39 10.57
N ALA A 20 -6.50 -5.59 10.10
CA ALA A 20 -5.22 -6.14 9.64
C ALA A 20 -4.31 -6.45 10.84
N ARG A 21 -4.35 -7.70 11.33
CA ARG A 21 -3.36 -8.19 12.28
C ARG A 21 -2.07 -8.51 11.53
N PHE A 22 -1.03 -7.71 11.75
CA PHE A 22 0.34 -8.00 11.30
C PHE A 22 1.04 -8.84 12.37
N TYR A 23 1.53 -10.03 12.01
CA TYR A 23 2.15 -10.93 12.99
C TYR A 23 3.67 -11.00 12.85
N TYR A 24 4.20 -10.63 11.68
CA TYR A 24 5.63 -10.63 11.39
C TYR A 24 6.19 -9.20 11.37
N LEU A 25 5.38 -8.21 10.99
CA LEU A 25 5.74 -6.80 10.94
C LEU A 25 5.63 -6.16 12.33
N LYS A 26 6.79 -5.89 12.94
CA LYS A 26 6.89 -5.22 14.24
C LYS A 26 6.50 -3.73 14.15
N SER A 27 6.14 -3.12 15.28
CA SER A 27 5.78 -1.69 15.35
C SER A 27 6.91 -0.77 14.89
N ASP A 28 8.14 -1.00 15.33
CA ASP A 28 9.32 -0.22 14.95
C ASP A 28 9.55 -0.24 13.43
N THR A 29 9.22 -1.35 12.77
CA THR A 29 9.32 -1.48 11.32
C THR A 29 8.21 -0.67 10.65
N ARG A 30 6.97 -0.71 11.18
CA ARG A 30 5.86 0.12 10.68
C ARG A 30 6.18 1.61 10.76
N ASP A 31 6.73 2.07 11.88
CA ASP A 31 7.09 3.47 12.07
C ASP A 31 8.13 3.92 11.02
N LYS A 32 9.13 3.07 10.73
CA LYS A 32 10.10 3.32 9.65
C LYS A 32 9.43 3.36 8.27
N LEU A 33 8.45 2.50 8.01
CA LEU A 33 7.72 2.50 6.75
C LEU A 33 6.89 3.79 6.57
N ASP A 34 6.24 4.25 7.62
CA ASP A 34 5.52 5.53 7.60
C ASP A 34 6.46 6.72 7.40
N GLN A 35 7.63 6.70 8.04
CA GLN A 35 8.66 7.71 7.81
C GLN A 35 9.11 7.73 6.36
N VAL A 36 9.47 6.58 5.78
CA VAL A 36 9.88 6.46 4.37
C VAL A 36 8.78 6.97 3.43
N LEU A 37 7.53 6.60 3.70
CA LEU A 37 6.38 7.05 2.91
C LEU A 37 6.19 8.57 3.00
N THR A 38 6.25 9.14 4.20
CA THR A 38 6.11 10.58 4.43
C THR A 38 7.23 11.35 3.74
N GLU A 39 8.49 10.92 3.91
CA GLU A 39 9.64 11.52 3.24
C GLU A 39 9.54 11.44 1.71
N TYR A 40 8.96 10.36 1.18
CA TYR A 40 8.77 10.20 -0.25
C TYR A 40 7.72 11.15 -0.81
N LEU A 41 6.57 11.27 -0.13
CA LEU A 41 5.47 12.13 -0.56
C LEU A 41 5.83 13.63 -0.44
N ASN A 42 6.72 14.00 0.48
CA ASN A 42 7.10 15.40 0.73
C ASN A 42 8.27 15.91 -0.14
N LYS A 43 8.97 15.05 -0.90
CA LYS A 43 10.14 15.46 -1.70
C LYS A 43 9.75 15.78 -3.15
N GLU A 44 10.22 16.91 -3.65
CA GLU A 44 10.10 17.30 -5.08
C GLU A 44 10.97 16.47 -6.03
N SER A 45 11.90 15.66 -5.50
CA SER A 45 12.83 14.85 -6.31
C SER A 45 12.40 13.38 -6.35
N PRO A 46 12.53 12.69 -7.51
CA PRO A 46 12.22 11.28 -7.65
C PRO A 46 13.22 10.42 -6.86
N ASN A 47 12.93 10.21 -5.58
CA ASN A 47 13.59 9.16 -4.82
C ASN A 47 13.11 7.79 -5.34
N ASP A 48 13.99 6.81 -5.43
CA ASP A 48 13.57 5.44 -5.71
C ASP A 48 12.85 4.87 -4.48
N PHE A 49 11.53 5.04 -4.41
CA PHE A 49 10.70 4.55 -3.31
C PHE A 49 10.87 3.04 -3.13
N MET A 50 10.83 2.29 -4.24
CA MET A 50 10.89 0.84 -4.20
C MET A 50 12.28 0.33 -3.82
N GLY A 51 13.34 1.02 -4.24
CA GLY A 51 14.70 0.77 -3.78
C GLY A 51 14.89 1.06 -2.28
N THR A 52 14.32 2.15 -1.77
CA THR A 52 14.34 2.47 -0.34
C THR A 52 13.59 1.42 0.47
N MET A 53 12.41 1.04 -0.01
CA MET A 53 11.63 -0.07 0.54
C MET A 53 12.40 -1.40 0.51
N GLY A 54 13.14 -1.65 -0.58
CA GLY A 54 14.18 -2.68 -0.72
C GLY A 54 15.05 -2.83 0.53
N LYS A 55 15.62 -1.71 0.98
CA LYS A 55 16.55 -1.63 2.10
C LYS A 55 15.86 -1.71 3.46
N THR A 56 14.66 -1.13 3.59
CA THR A 56 13.91 -1.12 4.85
C THR A 56 13.30 -2.48 5.20
N LEU A 57 12.94 -3.27 4.18
CA LEU A 57 12.39 -4.62 4.34
C LEU A 57 13.29 -5.65 3.63
N PRO A 58 14.52 -5.89 4.08
CA PRO A 58 15.45 -6.78 3.38
C PRO A 58 14.92 -8.21 3.33
N VAL A 59 15.21 -8.94 2.24
CA VAL A 59 14.96 -10.38 2.13
C VAL A 59 16.29 -11.10 2.21
N GLU A 60 16.46 -11.91 3.25
CA GLU A 60 17.69 -12.67 3.50
C GLU A 60 17.48 -14.13 3.09
N LYS A 61 18.35 -14.64 2.22
CA LYS A 61 18.29 -16.03 1.72
C LYS A 61 18.27 -17.07 2.84
N LEU A 62 18.96 -16.80 3.94
CA LEU A 62 19.12 -17.71 5.07
C LEU A 62 18.01 -17.55 6.13
N ASN A 63 17.13 -16.55 5.99
CA ASN A 63 16.06 -16.28 6.94
C ASN A 63 14.72 -16.14 6.20
N PRO A 64 13.99 -17.26 5.99
CA PRO A 64 12.69 -17.25 5.30
C PRO A 64 11.64 -16.34 5.93
N GLY A 65 11.78 -16.00 7.22
CA GLY A 65 10.89 -15.08 7.91
C GLY A 65 10.92 -13.67 7.33
N THR A 66 12.07 -13.24 6.79
CA THR A 66 12.23 -11.90 6.20
C THR A 66 11.33 -11.66 4.99
N LEU A 67 11.04 -12.72 4.20
CA LEU A 67 10.10 -12.63 3.09
C LEU A 67 8.65 -12.41 3.56
N ARG A 68 8.27 -13.04 4.68
CA ARG A 68 6.94 -12.80 5.29
C ARG A 68 6.82 -11.38 5.84
N VAL A 69 7.88 -10.87 6.46
CA VAL A 69 7.97 -9.47 6.91
C VAL A 69 7.88 -8.50 5.73
N ARG A 70 8.57 -8.79 4.62
CA ARG A 70 8.50 -8.03 3.36
C ARG A 70 7.06 -7.95 2.86
N VAL A 71 6.40 -9.09 2.71
CA VAL A 71 5.01 -9.16 2.25
C VAL A 71 4.08 -8.36 3.16
N GLU A 72 4.18 -8.53 4.47
CA GLU A 72 3.36 -7.76 5.42
C GLU A 72 3.65 -6.26 5.37
N GLY A 73 4.92 -5.86 5.27
CA GLY A 73 5.30 -4.46 5.17
C GLY A 73 4.81 -3.80 3.87
N MET A 74 4.85 -4.52 2.76
CA MET A 74 4.31 -4.05 1.49
C MET A 74 2.78 -3.98 1.53
N HIS A 75 2.11 -4.93 2.18
CA HIS A 75 0.66 -4.88 2.39
C HIS A 75 0.26 -3.70 3.29
N TYR A 76 1.01 -3.46 4.37
CA TYR A 76 0.83 -2.30 5.23
C TYR A 76 0.88 -0.99 4.43
N LEU A 77 1.90 -0.81 3.59
CA LEU A 77 2.04 0.39 2.76
C LEU A 77 0.93 0.52 1.72
N ALA A 78 0.53 -0.58 1.10
CA ALA A 78 -0.57 -0.60 0.16
C ALA A 78 -1.88 -0.06 0.80
N GLU A 79 -2.14 -0.39 2.07
CA GLU A 79 -3.28 0.12 2.84
C GLU A 79 -3.11 1.58 3.29
N ARG A 80 -1.90 2.00 3.67
CA ARG A 80 -1.60 3.40 3.99
C ARG A 80 -1.84 4.29 2.77
N LEU A 81 -1.36 3.87 1.60
CA LEU A 81 -1.56 4.56 0.33
C LEU A 81 -3.03 4.58 -0.11
N TRP A 82 -3.83 3.58 0.27
CA TRP A 82 -5.28 3.62 0.09
C TRP A 82 -5.91 4.80 0.83
N SER A 83 -5.53 4.96 2.09
CA SER A 83 -6.06 6.01 2.96
C SER A 83 -5.69 7.39 2.42
N ILE A 84 -4.42 7.55 2.04
CA ILE A 84 -3.90 8.80 1.48
C ILE A 84 -4.55 9.09 0.13
N GLY A 85 -4.59 8.12 -0.79
CA GLY A 85 -5.20 8.30 -2.11
C GLY A 85 -6.68 8.65 -2.04
N LEU A 86 -7.44 8.09 -1.09
CA LEU A 86 -8.83 8.50 -0.88
C LEU A 86 -8.94 9.96 -0.40
N ALA A 87 -8.09 10.38 0.55
CA ALA A 87 -8.07 11.76 1.02
C ALA A 87 -7.69 12.73 -0.12
N THR A 88 -6.65 12.41 -0.89
CA THR A 88 -6.24 13.19 -2.07
C THR A 88 -7.35 13.25 -3.13
N GLY A 89 -8.01 12.12 -3.40
CA GLY A 89 -9.11 12.07 -4.35
C GLY A 89 -10.32 12.90 -3.91
N LYS A 90 -10.64 12.90 -2.60
CA LYS A 90 -11.67 13.79 -2.05
C LYS A 90 -11.33 15.26 -2.21
N GLN A 91 -10.07 15.63 -1.95
CA GLN A 91 -9.59 17.01 -2.15
C GLN A 91 -9.70 17.44 -3.63
N LYS A 92 -9.40 16.54 -4.57
CA LYS A 92 -9.36 16.85 -6.01
C LYS A 92 -10.73 16.76 -6.71
N TYR A 93 -11.55 15.78 -6.33
CA TYR A 93 -12.79 15.42 -7.04
C TYR A 93 -14.07 15.65 -6.21
N GLY A 94 -13.94 16.02 -4.93
CA GLY A 94 -15.05 16.27 -4.01
C GLY A 94 -15.29 15.14 -3.00
N GLU A 95 -16.04 15.45 -1.94
CA GLU A 95 -16.25 14.56 -0.77
C GLU A 95 -16.87 13.18 -1.10
N ASP A 96 -17.60 13.09 -2.21
CA ASP A 96 -18.22 11.85 -2.68
C ASP A 96 -17.22 10.88 -3.33
N PHE A 97 -15.94 11.24 -3.43
CA PHE A 97 -14.91 10.37 -3.98
C PHE A 97 -14.78 9.07 -3.17
N SER A 98 -15.11 7.96 -3.83
CA SER A 98 -15.15 6.64 -3.21
C SER A 98 -13.98 5.76 -3.65
N ARG A 99 -13.90 4.56 -3.04
CA ARG A 99 -12.95 3.52 -3.45
C ARG A 99 -13.18 3.10 -4.90
N GLU A 100 -14.43 2.96 -5.32
CA GLU A 100 -14.81 2.60 -6.68
C GLU A 100 -14.31 3.63 -7.69
N ASN A 101 -14.44 4.93 -7.39
CA ASN A 101 -13.87 5.98 -8.25
C ASN A 101 -12.36 5.87 -8.34
N PHE A 102 -11.69 5.64 -7.21
CA PHE A 102 -10.24 5.48 -7.17
C PHE A 102 -9.80 4.30 -8.06
N LEU A 103 -10.44 3.14 -7.94
CA LEU A 103 -10.16 1.96 -8.77
C LEU A 103 -10.37 2.20 -10.27
N GLN A 104 -11.44 2.90 -10.63
CA GLN A 104 -11.72 3.22 -12.04
C GLN A 104 -10.64 4.10 -12.64
N ILE A 105 -10.13 5.08 -11.88
CA ILE A 105 -9.08 6.00 -12.33
C ILE A 105 -7.73 5.28 -12.42
N THR A 106 -7.34 4.55 -11.37
CA THR A 106 -6.05 3.85 -11.35
C THR A 106 -6.01 2.62 -12.22
N LYS A 107 -7.18 2.10 -12.63
CA LYS A 107 -7.31 0.81 -13.34
C LYS A 107 -6.62 -0.34 -12.58
N THR A 108 -6.56 -0.25 -11.26
CA THR A 108 -6.01 -1.32 -10.42
C THR A 108 -7.13 -2.07 -9.74
N MET A 109 -6.92 -3.36 -9.53
CA MET A 109 -7.71 -4.13 -8.58
C MET A 109 -6.93 -4.16 -7.26
N PRO A 110 -7.56 -4.04 -6.09
CA PRO A 110 -6.85 -4.19 -4.82
C PRO A 110 -6.34 -5.62 -4.66
N MET A 111 -5.24 -5.81 -3.91
CA MET A 111 -4.79 -7.13 -3.45
C MET A 111 -5.92 -8.03 -2.94
N SER A 112 -6.90 -7.48 -2.22
CA SER A 112 -8.06 -8.21 -1.68
C SER A 112 -9.00 -8.82 -2.72
N HIS A 113 -8.79 -8.52 -4.01
CA HIS A 113 -9.58 -9.01 -5.14
C HIS A 113 -8.80 -9.96 -6.06
N TYR A 114 -7.54 -10.30 -5.75
CA TYR A 114 -6.76 -11.17 -6.63
C TYR A 114 -6.92 -12.65 -6.29
N HIS A 115 -7.24 -13.40 -7.34
CA HIS A 115 -7.40 -14.85 -7.33
C HIS A 115 -6.04 -15.55 -7.36
N TYR A 116 -5.82 -16.47 -6.42
CA TYR A 116 -4.74 -17.46 -6.52
C TYR A 116 -5.14 -18.53 -7.53
N LEU A 117 -4.47 -18.53 -8.69
CA LEU A 117 -4.65 -19.56 -9.70
C LEU A 117 -3.79 -20.77 -9.34
N ASN A 118 -4.43 -21.85 -8.90
CA ASN A 118 -3.93 -23.20 -9.14
C ASN A 118 -4.77 -23.78 -10.29
N GLY A 119 -4.37 -23.50 -11.54
CA GLY A 119 -4.99 -24.06 -12.75
C GLY A 119 -6.36 -23.47 -13.17
N SER A 120 -6.34 -22.65 -14.21
CA SER A 120 -7.40 -22.40 -15.24
C SER A 120 -8.91 -22.50 -14.92
N ARG A 121 -9.36 -22.20 -13.70
CA ARG A 121 -10.78 -21.93 -13.40
C ARG A 121 -10.92 -20.67 -12.56
N GLU A 122 -11.86 -19.80 -12.97
CA GLU A 122 -12.30 -18.69 -12.13
C GLU A 122 -12.80 -19.26 -10.79
N PRO A 123 -12.33 -18.74 -9.64
CA PRO A 123 -12.72 -19.28 -8.36
C PRO A 123 -14.18 -18.92 -8.07
N MET A 124 -14.90 -19.86 -7.46
CA MET A 124 -16.30 -19.65 -7.07
C MET A 124 -16.46 -18.67 -5.90
N GLU A 125 -15.37 -18.26 -5.23
CA GLU A 125 -15.41 -17.36 -4.07
C GLU A 125 -14.18 -16.42 -4.00
N VAL A 126 -14.36 -15.25 -3.36
CA VAL A 126 -13.30 -14.27 -3.09
C VAL A 126 -12.40 -14.81 -1.98
N LEU A 127 -11.17 -15.22 -2.31
CA LEU A 127 -10.18 -15.65 -1.32
C LEU A 127 -9.56 -14.41 -0.65
N LEU A 128 -9.94 -14.18 0.60
CA LEU A 128 -9.72 -12.94 1.34
C LEU A 128 -8.50 -12.97 2.28
N THR A 129 -7.68 -14.04 2.29
CA THR A 129 -6.82 -14.27 3.45
C THR A 129 -5.33 -14.00 3.24
N ARG A 130 -4.75 -13.32 4.24
CA ARG A 130 -3.30 -13.14 4.45
C ARG A 130 -2.51 -14.44 4.38
N ASP A 131 -3.11 -15.58 4.71
CA ASP A 131 -2.44 -16.88 4.70
C ASP A 131 -2.13 -17.34 3.26
N ASP A 132 -2.98 -17.01 2.28
CA ASP A 132 -2.73 -17.30 0.86
C ASP A 132 -1.57 -16.45 0.30
N VAL A 133 -1.48 -15.19 0.76
CA VAL A 133 -0.38 -14.26 0.43
C VAL A 133 0.97 -14.78 0.92
N LEU A 134 0.98 -15.49 2.05
CA LEU A 134 2.18 -16.08 2.64
C LEU A 134 2.54 -17.45 2.04
N GLN A 135 1.62 -18.09 1.32
CA GLN A 135 1.85 -19.35 0.59
C GLN A 135 2.53 -19.11 -0.77
N ASP A 136 2.24 -17.99 -1.44
CA ASP A 136 2.96 -17.53 -2.65
C ASP A 136 3.47 -16.08 -2.51
N PRO A 137 4.57 -15.88 -1.77
CA PRO A 137 5.10 -14.55 -1.51
C PRO A 137 5.66 -13.86 -2.76
N SER A 138 6.10 -14.61 -3.78
CA SER A 138 6.66 -14.03 -5.01
C SER A 138 5.59 -13.33 -5.83
N THR A 139 4.45 -14.00 -6.04
CA THR A 139 3.31 -13.41 -6.76
C THR A 139 2.68 -12.28 -5.97
N ALA A 140 2.54 -12.45 -4.65
CA ALA A 140 2.05 -11.41 -3.75
C ALA A 140 2.89 -10.13 -3.87
N MET A 141 4.21 -10.25 -3.86
CA MET A 141 5.12 -9.12 -4.01
C MET A 141 4.87 -8.36 -5.31
N VAL A 142 4.88 -9.03 -6.47
CA VAL A 142 4.66 -8.36 -7.78
C VAL A 142 3.36 -7.53 -7.80
N LYS A 143 2.30 -8.05 -7.19
CA LYS A 143 1.01 -7.36 -7.09
C LYS A 143 1.05 -6.20 -6.12
N LEU A 144 1.61 -6.38 -4.92
CA LEU A 144 1.80 -5.29 -3.95
C LEU A 144 2.63 -4.16 -4.54
N GLU A 145 3.69 -4.48 -5.27
CA GLU A 145 4.52 -3.47 -5.93
C GLU A 145 3.74 -2.68 -6.98
N THR A 146 2.91 -3.36 -7.79
CA THR A 146 2.05 -2.71 -8.79
C THR A 146 1.04 -1.79 -8.11
N ASP A 147 0.34 -2.31 -7.10
CA ASP A 147 -0.65 -1.59 -6.30
C ASP A 147 -0.05 -0.31 -5.68
N ILE A 148 1.12 -0.44 -5.06
CA ILE A 148 1.85 0.69 -4.45
C ILE A 148 2.22 1.72 -5.51
N ARG A 149 2.83 1.29 -6.63
CA ARG A 149 3.29 2.21 -7.69
C ARG A 149 2.12 2.99 -8.28
N THR A 150 1.01 2.33 -8.59
CA THR A 150 -0.12 3.03 -9.18
C THR A 150 -0.78 4.01 -8.21
N ARG A 151 -0.89 3.66 -6.93
CA ARG A 151 -1.42 4.58 -5.91
C ARG A 151 -0.51 5.79 -5.71
N LEU A 152 0.81 5.57 -5.68
CA LEU A 152 1.78 6.67 -5.61
C LEU A 152 1.65 7.60 -6.81
N ALA A 153 1.54 7.06 -8.03
CA ALA A 153 1.34 7.86 -9.23
C ALA A 153 0.07 8.72 -9.13
N PHE A 154 -1.06 8.14 -8.72
CA PHE A 154 -2.30 8.89 -8.54
C PHE A 154 -2.17 10.03 -7.52
N ILE A 155 -1.51 9.77 -6.39
CA ILE A 155 -1.30 10.78 -5.33
C ILE A 155 -0.42 11.92 -5.85
N GLN A 156 0.66 11.59 -6.56
CA GLN A 156 1.59 12.59 -7.12
C GLN A 156 0.95 13.43 -8.24
N ASP A 157 0.23 12.80 -9.17
CA ASP A 157 -0.52 13.48 -10.24
C ASP A 157 -1.67 14.37 -9.73
N SER A 158 -2.03 14.21 -8.46
CA SER A 158 -3.11 14.96 -7.81
C SER A 158 -2.62 16.01 -6.83
N SER A 159 -1.31 16.09 -6.61
CA SER A 159 -0.65 17.11 -5.78
C SER A 159 -0.14 18.31 -6.59
N VAL A 160 -0.48 18.38 -7.89
CA VAL A 160 -0.20 19.46 -8.84
C VAL A 160 -1.51 20.14 -9.22
#